data_AF-A0AAZ3PJR3-F1
#
_entry.id   AF-A0AAZ3PJR3-F1
#
_cell.length_a   1.000
_cell.length_b   1.000
_cell.length_c   1.000
_cell.angle_alpha   90.00
_cell.angle_beta   90.00
_cell.angle_gamma   90.00
#
_symmetry.space_group_name_H-M   'P 1'
#
loop_
_entity.id
_entity.type
_entity.pdbx_description
1 polymer ?
#
loop_
_entity_poly.entity_id
_entity_poly.type
_entity_poly.pdbx_seq_one_letter_code
_entity_poly.pdbx_strand_id
1 'polypeptide(L)'
;MEKHEDVQYCFQDRNSSCRKALLSTSIYITLYIFFSLISAFTAFLNVLVIISISHFKQLQTPTNLLILSLAVSDLLVGLIVIPVVTVAIMEPCWGFGEFFCVFQFYISCLCTSLSLGNLVLISIDRYVAVCDPLLYHSKITITRMMCCISITWCCCIMYRAAIIKNVVNVQVPSRCLKECFIVEGLIWVNIIDLVFTMVVPCSIIITLYMKIFVVARSQARKVFSKEASVSGVKTVQANKSERKAAKTLSIVVFNYLICWIPSLFILFFVHIFIDNLLSLFISFLPLVNSLINPIIYAFFYPWFKVTAKHILTLKLRRS
;
A
#
# COMPACT_ATOMS: atom_id res chain seq x y z
N MET A 1 10.20 -5.49 -50.83
CA MET A 1 8.82 -5.62 -50.35
C MET A 1 8.77 -4.90 -49.01
N GLU A 2 8.53 -3.58 -49.05
CA GLU A 2 8.39 -2.75 -47.85
C GLU A 2 7.16 -3.22 -47.08
N LYS A 3 7.36 -3.54 -45.80
CA LYS A 3 6.28 -3.88 -44.88
C LYS A 3 5.59 -2.55 -44.55
N HIS A 4 4.50 -2.22 -45.23
CA HIS A 4 3.62 -1.13 -44.81
C HIS A 4 3.10 -1.48 -43.40
N GLU A 5 3.65 -0.84 -42.37
CA GLU A 5 3.03 -0.85 -41.05
C GLU A 5 1.77 -0.01 -41.13
N ASP A 6 0.61 -0.67 -41.21
CA ASP A 6 -0.69 -0.01 -41.16
C ASP A 6 -0.81 0.77 -39.83
N VAL A 7 -0.82 2.10 -39.93
CA VAL A 7 -0.94 2.99 -38.79
C VAL A 7 -2.35 2.86 -38.21
N GLN A 8 -2.47 2.16 -37.10
CA GLN A 8 -3.76 1.94 -36.45
C GLN A 8 -4.09 3.07 -35.46
N TYR A 9 -5.28 3.67 -35.62
CA TYR A 9 -5.77 4.76 -34.79
C TYR A 9 -6.77 4.28 -33.72
N CYS A 10 -6.89 5.01 -32.61
CA CYS A 10 -7.84 4.72 -31.53
C CYS A 10 -9.33 4.87 -31.93
N PHE A 11 -9.65 5.85 -32.76
CA PHE A 11 -11.01 6.16 -33.23
C PHE A 11 -10.96 6.45 -34.74
N GLN A 12 -11.73 5.70 -35.53
CA GLN A 12 -11.72 5.82 -37.00
C GLN A 12 -12.42 7.09 -37.52
N ASP A 13 -13.33 7.70 -36.76
CA ASP A 13 -14.22 8.78 -37.23
C ASP A 13 -13.80 10.21 -36.80
N ARG A 14 -12.56 10.42 -36.33
CA ARG A 14 -12.07 11.76 -35.93
C ARG A 14 -10.69 12.03 -36.52
N ASN A 15 -10.57 13.10 -37.32
CA ASN A 15 -9.34 13.59 -37.97
C ASN A 15 -8.16 13.93 -37.00
N SER A 16 -8.32 13.68 -35.69
CA SER A 16 -7.34 13.94 -34.62
C SER A 16 -7.17 12.76 -33.66
N SER A 17 -7.41 11.53 -34.13
CA SER A 17 -7.26 10.33 -33.30
C SER A 17 -5.80 9.92 -33.08
N CYS A 18 -5.55 9.24 -31.96
CA CYS A 18 -4.23 8.76 -31.57
C CYS A 18 -3.76 7.55 -32.33
N ARG A 19 -2.47 7.56 -32.69
CA ARG A 19 -1.74 6.39 -33.13
C ARG A 19 -1.59 5.46 -31.92
N LYS A 20 -1.94 4.19 -32.10
CA LYS A 20 -1.69 3.16 -31.09
C LYS A 20 -0.19 2.95 -30.94
N ALA A 21 0.32 3.04 -29.71
CA ALA A 21 1.65 2.53 -29.40
C ALA A 21 1.58 1.00 -29.46
N LEU A 22 2.16 0.41 -30.50
CA LEU A 22 2.13 -1.03 -30.73
C LEU A 22 3.26 -1.70 -29.94
N LEU A 23 2.95 -2.09 -28.70
CA LEU A 23 3.74 -3.11 -28.02
C LEU A 23 3.59 -4.42 -28.82
N SER A 24 4.65 -5.20 -28.97
CA SER A 24 4.53 -6.49 -29.67
C SER A 24 3.51 -7.38 -28.96
N THR A 25 2.70 -8.12 -29.72
CA THR A 25 1.62 -8.96 -29.17
C THR A 25 2.12 -9.88 -28.06
N SER A 26 3.33 -10.43 -28.22
CA SER A 26 3.96 -11.29 -27.22
C SER A 26 4.25 -10.56 -25.90
N ILE A 27 4.79 -9.33 -25.96
CA ILE A 27 5.07 -8.54 -24.75
C ILE A 27 3.75 -8.10 -24.10
N TYR A 28 2.76 -7.68 -24.90
CA TYR A 28 1.43 -7.32 -24.42
C TYR A 28 0.78 -8.46 -23.61
N ILE A 29 0.69 -9.66 -24.20
CA ILE A 29 0.11 -10.83 -23.53
C ILE A 29 0.91 -11.18 -22.27
N THR A 30 2.25 -11.14 -22.35
CA THR A 30 3.12 -11.47 -21.22
C THR A 30 2.89 -10.54 -20.03
N LEU A 31 2.85 -9.22 -20.27
CA LEU A 31 2.67 -8.25 -19.20
C LEU A 31 1.24 -8.31 -18.61
N TYR A 32 0.23 -8.55 -19.45
CA TYR A 32 -1.15 -8.70 -18.99
C TYR A 32 -1.31 -9.90 -18.05
N ILE A 33 -0.72 -11.05 -18.42
CA ILE A 33 -0.67 -12.24 -17.57
C ILE A 33 0.11 -11.93 -16.28
N PHE A 34 1.27 -11.28 -16.38
CA PHE A 34 2.10 -10.94 -15.23
C PHE A 34 1.35 -10.08 -14.20
N PHE A 35 0.70 -9.00 -14.62
CA PHE A 35 -0.06 -8.14 -13.70
C PHE A 35 -1.32 -8.80 -13.15
N SER A 36 -2.00 -9.62 -13.96
CA SER A 36 -3.15 -10.40 -13.51
C SER A 36 -2.76 -11.40 -12.42
N LEU A 37 -1.59 -12.06 -12.56
CA LEU A 37 -1.05 -12.93 -11.52
C LEU A 37 -0.73 -12.14 -10.25
N ILE A 38 -0.10 -10.96 -10.36
CA ILE A 38 0.17 -10.12 -9.18
C ILE A 38 -1.13 -9.74 -8.47
N SER A 39 -2.16 -9.32 -9.21
CA SER A 39 -3.50 -9.03 -8.65
C SER A 39 -4.06 -10.23 -7.89
N ALA A 40 -4.08 -11.41 -8.53
CA ALA A 40 -4.61 -12.64 -7.93
C ALA A 40 -3.86 -13.04 -6.65
N PHE A 41 -2.51 -13.02 -6.67
CA PHE A 41 -1.70 -13.32 -5.49
C PHE A 41 -1.90 -12.29 -4.37
N THR A 42 -1.99 -11.00 -4.72
CA THR A 42 -2.22 -9.92 -3.76
C THR A 42 -3.56 -10.10 -3.05
N ALA A 43 -4.63 -10.35 -3.82
CA ALA A 43 -5.96 -10.60 -3.25
C ALA A 43 -5.97 -11.86 -2.39
N PHE A 44 -5.45 -12.98 -2.91
CA PHE A 44 -5.41 -14.26 -2.21
C PHE A 44 -4.68 -14.18 -0.86
N LEU A 45 -3.47 -13.61 -0.84
CA LEU A 45 -2.67 -13.53 0.37
C LEU A 45 -3.29 -12.60 1.42
N ASN A 46 -3.89 -11.47 1.00
CA ASN A 46 -4.59 -10.58 1.92
C ASN A 46 -5.89 -11.19 2.45
N VAL A 47 -6.63 -11.97 1.64
CA VAL A 47 -7.78 -12.77 2.13
C VAL A 47 -7.32 -13.76 3.21
N LEU A 48 -6.18 -14.43 3.02
CA LEU A 48 -5.64 -15.33 4.05
C LEU A 48 -5.34 -14.57 5.36
N VAL A 49 -4.73 -13.39 5.29
CA VAL A 49 -4.47 -12.55 6.48
C VAL A 49 -5.79 -12.18 7.17
N ILE A 50 -6.79 -11.76 6.40
CA ILE A 50 -8.11 -11.37 6.92
C ILE A 50 -8.78 -12.55 7.63
N ILE A 51 -8.83 -13.72 6.99
CA ILE A 51 -9.44 -14.93 7.58
C ILE A 51 -8.66 -15.36 8.82
N SER A 52 -7.32 -15.37 8.79
CA SER A 52 -6.49 -15.74 9.92
C SER A 52 -6.76 -14.89 11.17
N ILE A 53 -6.89 -13.57 11.04
CA ILE A 53 -7.10 -12.70 12.20
C ILE A 53 -8.58 -12.71 12.63
N SER A 54 -9.51 -12.72 11.67
CA SER A 54 -10.95 -12.65 11.96
C SER A 54 -11.49 -13.94 12.58
N HIS A 55 -11.01 -15.10 12.13
CA HIS A 55 -11.49 -16.41 12.59
C HIS A 55 -10.94 -16.78 13.98
N PHE A 56 -9.64 -16.54 14.21
CA PHE A 56 -8.99 -16.97 15.44
C PHE A 56 -9.04 -15.85 16.49
N LYS A 57 -10.02 -15.90 17.41
CA LYS A 57 -10.23 -14.89 18.47
C LYS A 57 -8.97 -14.54 19.27
N GLN A 58 -8.11 -15.52 19.53
CA GLN A 58 -6.83 -15.32 20.23
C GLN A 58 -5.87 -14.33 19.52
N LEU A 59 -6.07 -14.11 18.21
CA LEU A 59 -5.27 -13.19 17.40
C LEU A 59 -5.86 -11.78 17.34
N GLN A 60 -7.03 -11.52 17.93
CA GLN A 60 -7.69 -10.20 17.88
C GLN A 60 -7.07 -9.22 18.89
N THR A 61 -5.77 -8.97 18.75
CA THR A 61 -5.02 -7.98 19.53
C THR A 61 -5.03 -6.61 18.83
N PRO A 62 -4.82 -5.49 19.55
CA PRO A 62 -4.74 -4.15 18.97
C PRO A 62 -3.85 -4.05 17.72
N THR A 63 -2.66 -4.63 17.77
CA THR A 63 -1.69 -4.66 16.66
C THR A 63 -2.18 -5.49 15.48
N ASN A 64 -2.79 -6.66 15.74
CA ASN A 64 -3.32 -7.49 14.66
C ASN A 64 -4.57 -6.88 14.02
N LEU A 65 -5.35 -6.07 14.74
CA LEU A 65 -6.44 -5.30 14.13
C LEU A 65 -5.93 -4.25 13.13
N LEU A 66 -4.76 -3.65 13.39
CA LEU A 66 -4.12 -2.77 12.40
C LEU A 66 -3.62 -3.54 11.18
N ILE A 67 -3.03 -4.73 11.38
CA ILE A 67 -2.62 -5.61 10.27
C ILE A 67 -3.85 -6.04 9.46
N LEU A 68 -4.96 -6.35 10.12
CA LEU A 68 -6.24 -6.67 9.49
C LEU A 68 -6.75 -5.50 8.65
N SER A 69 -6.76 -4.28 9.20
CA SER A 69 -7.19 -3.07 8.47
C SER A 69 -6.31 -2.79 7.25
N LEU A 70 -4.97 -2.95 7.39
CA LEU A 70 -4.04 -2.85 6.28
C LEU A 70 -4.33 -3.91 5.21
N ALA A 71 -4.57 -5.17 5.61
CA ALA A 71 -4.92 -6.25 4.68
C ALA A 71 -6.25 -6.01 3.94
N VAL A 72 -7.24 -5.36 4.56
CA VAL A 72 -8.48 -4.95 3.89
C VAL A 72 -8.20 -3.89 2.82
N SER A 73 -7.36 -2.89 3.12
CA SER A 73 -6.92 -1.90 2.14
C SER A 73 -6.15 -2.54 0.98
N ASP A 74 -5.21 -3.43 1.29
CA ASP A 74 -4.37 -4.12 0.30
C ASP A 74 -5.18 -5.14 -0.53
N LEU A 75 -6.26 -5.69 0.02
CA LEU A 75 -7.23 -6.49 -0.73
C LEU A 75 -7.96 -5.66 -1.80
N LEU A 76 -8.37 -4.42 -1.47
CA LEU A 76 -8.94 -3.50 -2.47
C LEU A 76 -7.94 -3.18 -3.58
N VAL A 77 -6.64 -3.07 -3.24
CA VAL A 77 -5.58 -2.93 -4.24
C VAL A 77 -5.51 -4.14 -5.16
N GLY A 78 -5.51 -5.34 -4.58
CA GLY A 78 -5.49 -6.60 -5.33
C GLY A 78 -6.70 -6.79 -6.25
N LEU A 79 -7.91 -6.53 -5.75
CA LEU A 79 -9.16 -6.81 -6.46
C LEU A 79 -9.57 -5.72 -7.46
N ILE A 80 -9.25 -4.46 -7.17
CA ILE A 80 -9.78 -3.31 -7.93
C ILE A 80 -8.64 -2.50 -8.54
N VAL A 81 -7.72 -1.99 -7.72
CA VAL A 81 -6.71 -1.02 -8.20
C VAL A 81 -5.79 -1.65 -9.25
N ILE A 82 -5.22 -2.83 -8.99
CA ILE A 82 -4.30 -3.47 -9.92
C ILE A 82 -5.00 -3.76 -11.26
N PRO A 83 -6.15 -4.46 -11.32
CA PRO A 83 -6.84 -4.70 -12.59
C PRO A 83 -7.15 -3.42 -13.37
N VAL A 84 -7.69 -2.40 -12.70
CA VAL A 84 -8.06 -1.14 -13.35
C VAL A 84 -6.83 -0.41 -13.88
N VAL A 85 -5.75 -0.33 -13.09
CA VAL A 85 -4.48 0.28 -13.51
C VAL A 85 -3.83 -0.51 -14.64
N THR A 86 -3.90 -1.84 -14.62
CA THR A 86 -3.40 -2.68 -15.72
C THR A 86 -4.13 -2.36 -17.01
N VAL A 87 -5.47 -2.30 -17.00
CA VAL A 87 -6.25 -1.91 -18.18
C VAL A 87 -5.86 -0.50 -18.64
N ALA A 88 -5.75 0.46 -17.71
CA ALA A 88 -5.42 1.83 -18.04
C ALA A 88 -4.05 2.04 -18.68
N ILE A 89 -3.06 1.23 -18.29
CA ILE A 89 -1.69 1.32 -18.83
C ILE A 89 -1.53 0.48 -20.10
N MET A 90 -2.25 -0.64 -20.20
CA MET A 90 -2.13 -1.57 -21.34
C MET A 90 -2.96 -1.17 -22.54
N GLU A 91 -4.14 -0.59 -22.32
CA GLU A 91 -5.00 -0.19 -23.40
C GLU A 91 -4.47 1.10 -24.03
N PRO A 92 -4.07 1.07 -25.32
CA PRO A 92 -3.51 2.25 -25.98
C PRO A 92 -4.56 3.35 -26.19
N CYS A 93 -5.84 3.05 -25.95
CA CYS A 93 -6.97 3.91 -26.22
C CYS A 93 -7.97 3.84 -25.06
N TRP A 94 -8.28 4.98 -24.45
CA TRP A 94 -9.26 5.04 -23.36
C TRP A 94 -10.70 5.06 -23.91
N GLY A 95 -11.36 3.89 -23.93
CA GLY A 95 -12.74 3.71 -24.36
C GLY A 95 -13.78 3.64 -23.23
N PHE A 96 -13.35 3.65 -21.96
CA PHE A 96 -14.21 3.36 -20.80
C PHE A 96 -15.01 4.56 -20.28
N GLY A 97 -14.84 5.74 -20.89
CA GLY A 97 -15.55 6.97 -20.54
C GLY A 97 -15.04 7.67 -19.29
N GLU A 98 -15.73 8.75 -18.92
CA GLU A 98 -15.35 9.68 -17.84
C GLU A 98 -15.44 9.04 -16.46
N PHE A 99 -16.54 8.35 -16.21
CA PHE A 99 -16.82 7.74 -14.92
C PHE A 99 -15.71 6.76 -14.49
N PHE A 100 -15.27 5.88 -15.39
CA PHE A 100 -14.25 4.91 -15.08
C PHE A 100 -12.89 5.57 -14.83
N CYS A 101 -12.62 6.71 -15.47
CA CYS A 101 -11.39 7.46 -15.25
C CYS A 101 -11.33 8.05 -13.84
N VAL A 102 -12.41 8.73 -13.44
CA VAL A 102 -12.56 9.28 -12.09
C VAL A 102 -12.49 8.17 -11.05
N PHE A 103 -13.20 7.07 -11.31
CA PHE A 103 -13.23 5.92 -10.42
C PHE A 103 -11.83 5.32 -10.21
N GLN A 104 -11.07 5.10 -11.30
CA GLN A 104 -9.69 4.62 -11.24
C GLN A 104 -8.82 5.54 -10.37
N PHE A 105 -8.85 6.85 -10.66
CA PHE A 105 -8.03 7.81 -9.95
C PHE A 105 -8.40 7.85 -8.46
N TYR A 106 -9.71 7.91 -8.16
CA TYR A 106 -10.23 7.88 -6.80
C TYR A 106 -9.79 6.65 -6.01
N ILE A 107 -10.03 5.46 -6.55
CA ILE A 107 -9.77 4.22 -5.81
C ILE A 107 -8.28 4.02 -5.57
N SER A 108 -7.44 4.43 -6.53
CA SER A 108 -5.97 4.37 -6.41
C SER A 108 -5.45 5.30 -5.31
N CYS A 109 -5.90 6.56 -5.31
CA CYS A 109 -5.53 7.55 -4.30
C CYS A 109 -6.10 7.19 -2.91
N LEU A 110 -7.31 6.63 -2.86
CA LEU A 110 -7.95 6.19 -1.61
C LEU A 110 -7.16 5.04 -0.97
N CYS A 111 -6.89 3.97 -1.72
CA CYS A 111 -6.17 2.80 -1.19
C CYS A 111 -4.75 3.17 -0.74
N THR A 112 -4.09 4.09 -1.46
CA THR A 112 -2.81 4.66 -1.03
C THR A 112 -2.91 5.35 0.33
N SER A 113 -3.88 6.26 0.49
CA SER A 113 -4.08 7.00 1.73
C SER A 113 -4.47 6.08 2.89
N LEU A 114 -5.30 5.06 2.64
CA LEU A 114 -5.67 4.06 3.65
C LEU A 114 -4.46 3.23 4.09
N SER A 115 -3.65 2.74 3.14
CA SER A 115 -2.44 1.97 3.44
C SER A 115 -1.47 2.80 4.30
N LEU A 116 -1.18 4.05 3.90
CA LEU A 116 -0.29 4.94 4.65
C LEU A 116 -0.85 5.34 6.02
N GLY A 117 -2.15 5.63 6.12
CA GLY A 117 -2.81 5.92 7.39
C GLY A 117 -2.71 4.74 8.37
N ASN A 118 -2.90 3.50 7.89
CA ASN A 118 -2.68 2.30 8.70
C ASN A 118 -1.22 2.16 9.13
N LEU A 119 -0.25 2.47 8.28
CA LEU A 119 1.18 2.45 8.64
C LEU A 119 1.53 3.49 9.71
N VAL A 120 0.90 4.68 9.69
CA VAL A 120 1.04 5.67 10.78
C VAL A 120 0.52 5.08 12.09
N LEU A 121 -0.67 4.47 12.08
CA LEU A 121 -1.24 3.84 13.29
C LEU A 121 -0.36 2.68 13.80
N ILE A 122 0.17 1.84 12.90
CA ILE A 122 1.16 0.79 13.23
C ILE A 122 2.41 1.39 13.88
N SER A 123 2.89 2.51 13.35
CA SER A 123 4.07 3.21 13.89
C SER A 123 3.81 3.74 15.30
N ILE A 124 2.63 4.30 15.55
CA ILE A 124 2.21 4.79 16.87
C ILE A 124 2.08 3.62 17.86
N ASP A 125 1.38 2.55 17.47
CA ASP A 125 1.23 1.33 18.28
C ASP A 125 2.60 0.78 18.72
N ARG A 126 3.53 0.64 17.76
CA ARG A 126 4.89 0.16 18.05
C ARG A 126 5.70 1.14 18.88
N TYR A 127 5.53 2.45 18.66
CA TYR A 127 6.17 3.47 19.48
C TYR A 127 5.74 3.37 20.93
N VAL A 128 4.45 3.32 21.21
CA VAL A 128 3.94 3.22 22.59
C VAL A 128 4.39 1.90 23.23
N ALA A 129 4.37 0.78 22.48
CA ALA A 129 4.80 -0.52 23.01
C ALA A 129 6.27 -0.55 23.43
N VAL A 130 7.16 0.09 22.66
CA VAL A 130 8.62 0.04 22.90
C VAL A 130 9.10 1.17 23.80
N CYS A 131 8.59 2.39 23.61
CA CYS A 131 9.02 3.58 24.33
C CYS A 131 8.29 3.76 25.67
N ASP A 132 7.00 3.41 25.75
CA ASP A 132 6.16 3.60 26.93
C ASP A 132 5.48 2.28 27.41
N PRO A 133 6.23 1.19 27.66
CA PRO A 133 5.66 -0.15 27.90
C PRO A 133 4.69 -0.22 29.09
N LEU A 134 4.92 0.56 30.15
CA LEU A 134 4.04 0.59 31.33
C LEU A 134 2.67 1.24 31.07
N LEU A 135 2.59 2.11 30.06
CA LEU A 135 1.36 2.80 29.67
C LEU A 135 0.68 2.13 28.48
N TYR A 136 1.31 1.11 27.86
CA TYR A 136 0.77 0.46 26.67
C TYR A 136 -0.64 -0.10 26.92
N HIS A 137 -0.83 -0.88 27.99
CA HIS A 137 -2.11 -1.52 28.28
C HIS A 137 -3.23 -0.53 28.66
N SER A 138 -2.90 0.67 29.16
CA SER A 138 -3.89 1.70 29.49
C SER A 138 -4.19 2.63 28.30
N LYS A 139 -3.23 2.82 27.38
CA LYS A 139 -3.38 3.66 26.19
C LYS A 139 -3.97 2.90 25.00
N ILE A 140 -3.44 1.71 24.70
CA ILE A 140 -3.75 0.92 23.51
C ILE A 140 -4.75 -0.19 23.87
N THR A 141 -6.00 0.01 23.48
CA THR A 141 -7.10 -0.92 23.70
C THR A 141 -7.81 -1.24 22.39
N ILE A 142 -8.47 -2.40 22.32
CA ILE A 142 -9.18 -2.85 21.12
C ILE A 142 -10.20 -1.80 20.64
N THR A 143 -11.04 -1.28 21.55
CA THR A 143 -12.06 -0.28 21.23
C THR A 143 -11.46 1.00 20.67
N ARG A 144 -10.41 1.53 21.31
CA ARG A 144 -9.73 2.74 20.82
C ARG A 144 -9.09 2.52 19.45
N MET A 145 -8.48 1.36 19.22
CA MET A 145 -7.90 1.04 17.92
C MET A 145 -8.95 0.92 16.82
N MET A 146 -10.09 0.28 17.08
CA MET A 146 -11.20 0.24 16.13
C MET A 146 -11.70 1.65 15.81
N CYS A 147 -11.88 2.51 16.81
CA CYS A 147 -12.25 3.91 16.59
C CYS A 147 -11.21 4.65 15.74
N CYS A 148 -9.91 4.51 16.04
CA CYS A 148 -8.84 5.13 15.26
C CYS A 148 -8.87 4.66 13.80
N ILE A 149 -9.01 3.34 13.56
CA ILE A 149 -9.13 2.77 12.21
C ILE A 149 -10.34 3.37 11.50
N SER A 150 -11.53 3.36 12.12
CA SER A 150 -12.75 3.90 11.50
C SER A 150 -12.60 5.39 11.16
N ILE A 151 -12.03 6.19 12.05
CA ILE A 151 -11.78 7.62 11.81
C ILE A 151 -10.82 7.79 10.64
N THR A 152 -9.71 7.05 10.60
CA THR A 152 -8.74 7.10 9.48
C THR A 152 -9.42 6.78 8.16
N TRP A 153 -10.23 5.70 8.11
CA TRP A 153 -10.97 5.33 6.90
C TRP A 153 -11.94 6.43 6.44
N CYS A 154 -12.76 6.95 7.35
CA CYS A 154 -13.70 8.03 7.04
C CYS A 154 -12.97 9.29 6.55
N CYS A 155 -11.89 9.70 7.22
CA CYS A 155 -11.09 10.86 6.82
C CYS A 155 -10.49 10.67 5.42
N CYS A 156 -9.91 9.50 5.11
CA CYS A 156 -9.35 9.23 3.78
C CYS A 156 -10.42 9.25 2.69
N ILE A 157 -11.57 8.61 2.92
CA ILE A 157 -12.71 8.57 1.98
C ILE A 157 -13.22 9.98 1.70
N MET A 158 -13.49 10.75 2.75
CA MET A 158 -14.03 12.11 2.64
C MET A 158 -13.03 13.06 1.97
N TYR A 159 -11.76 13.01 2.38
CA TYR A 159 -10.72 13.87 1.83
C TYR A 159 -10.54 13.61 0.32
N ARG A 160 -10.41 12.35 -0.09
CA ARG A 160 -10.24 12.02 -1.52
C ARG A 160 -11.48 12.36 -2.35
N ALA A 161 -12.68 12.17 -1.82
CA ALA A 161 -13.90 12.56 -2.50
C ALA A 161 -13.98 14.09 -2.69
N ALA A 162 -13.57 14.87 -1.68
CA ALA A 162 -13.52 16.32 -1.75
C ALA A 162 -12.47 16.83 -2.74
N ILE A 163 -11.27 16.24 -2.77
CA ILE A 163 -10.21 16.63 -3.73
C ILE A 163 -10.68 16.38 -5.17
N ILE A 164 -11.25 15.21 -5.45
CA ILE A 164 -11.73 14.91 -6.81
C ILE A 164 -12.83 15.86 -7.24
N LYS A 165 -13.84 16.07 -6.39
CA LYS A 165 -14.97 16.94 -6.73
C LYS A 165 -14.56 18.39 -7.02
N ASN A 166 -13.57 18.91 -6.29
CA ASN A 166 -13.25 20.35 -6.31
C ASN A 166 -12.02 20.71 -7.15
N VAL A 167 -11.17 19.74 -7.50
CA VAL A 167 -9.83 20.01 -8.08
C VAL A 167 -9.59 19.22 -9.37
N VAL A 168 -10.27 18.10 -9.59
CA VAL A 168 -10.04 17.27 -10.78
C VAL A 168 -11.07 17.61 -11.84
N ASN A 169 -10.61 18.08 -13.00
CA ASN A 169 -11.46 18.24 -14.17
C ASN A 169 -11.20 17.08 -15.15
N VAL A 170 -12.26 16.37 -15.52
CA VAL A 170 -12.10 15.18 -16.36
C VAL A 170 -12.20 15.60 -17.81
N GLN A 171 -11.07 15.64 -18.50
CA GLN A 171 -11.06 15.82 -19.95
C GLN A 171 -10.97 14.45 -20.61
N VAL A 172 -12.12 13.82 -20.85
CA VAL A 172 -12.18 12.65 -21.74
C VAL A 172 -12.07 13.14 -23.16
N PRO A 173 -11.02 12.78 -23.93
CA PRO A 173 -10.77 13.57 -25.10
C PRO A 173 -11.25 12.85 -26.37
N SER A 174 -11.98 13.64 -27.14
CA SER A 174 -11.96 13.69 -28.60
C SER A 174 -10.57 13.94 -29.21
N ARG A 175 -9.52 13.96 -28.40
CA ARG A 175 -8.12 14.26 -28.74
C ARG A 175 -7.19 13.22 -28.12
N CYS A 176 -5.99 13.17 -28.63
CA CYS A 176 -4.90 12.38 -28.11
C CYS A 176 -4.44 12.76 -26.69
N LEU A 177 -5.08 12.27 -25.64
CA LEU A 177 -4.45 12.27 -24.31
C LEU A 177 -3.95 10.87 -23.94
N LYS A 178 -2.77 10.88 -23.30
CA LYS A 178 -2.18 9.72 -22.60
C LYS A 178 -2.79 9.50 -21.21
N GLU A 179 -3.45 10.50 -20.65
CA GLU A 179 -4.11 10.45 -19.34
C GLU A 179 -5.58 10.83 -19.50
N CYS A 180 -6.49 10.15 -18.82
CA CYS A 180 -7.92 10.41 -18.96
C CYS A 180 -8.44 11.57 -18.09
N PHE A 181 -7.56 12.20 -17.30
CA PHE A 181 -7.87 13.30 -16.38
C PHE A 181 -6.88 14.46 -16.55
N ILE A 182 -7.31 15.68 -16.22
CA ILE A 182 -6.41 16.82 -16.05
C ILE A 182 -6.68 17.41 -14.66
N VAL A 183 -5.62 17.62 -13.89
CA VAL A 183 -5.77 18.33 -12.63
C VAL A 183 -5.79 19.83 -12.91
N GLU A 184 -6.98 20.38 -13.15
CA GLU A 184 -7.21 21.83 -13.30
C GLU A 184 -7.25 22.48 -11.90
N GLY A 185 -6.09 22.94 -11.47
CA GLY A 185 -5.89 23.65 -10.21
C GLY A 185 -4.44 24.05 -10.09
N LEU A 186 -4.18 25.25 -9.56
CA LEU A 186 -2.83 25.80 -9.38
C LEU A 186 -1.87 24.70 -8.87
N ILE A 187 -0.66 24.61 -9.43
CA ILE A 187 0.43 23.72 -9.02
C ILE A 187 0.51 23.57 -7.48
N TRP A 188 0.22 24.64 -6.75
CA TRP A 188 0.10 24.70 -5.30
C TRP A 188 -0.86 23.66 -4.67
N VAL A 189 -2.03 23.39 -5.23
CA VAL A 189 -2.99 22.42 -4.66
C VAL A 189 -2.43 21.00 -4.73
N ASN A 190 -1.77 20.64 -5.83
CA ASN A 190 -1.12 19.34 -5.98
C ASN A 190 0.07 19.19 -5.03
N ILE A 191 0.86 20.25 -4.85
CA ILE A 191 1.94 20.29 -3.85
C ILE A 191 1.36 20.13 -2.45
N ILE A 192 0.27 20.83 -2.12
CA ILE A 192 -0.40 20.74 -0.82
C ILE A 192 -0.93 19.32 -0.58
N ASP A 193 -1.65 18.72 -1.54
CA ASP A 193 -2.15 17.34 -1.44
C ASP A 193 -0.99 16.36 -1.20
N LEU A 194 0.10 16.49 -1.95
CA LEU A 194 1.27 15.63 -1.81
C LEU A 194 1.95 15.79 -0.44
N VAL A 195 2.06 17.02 0.06
CA VAL A 195 2.63 17.30 1.38
C VAL A 195 1.77 16.67 2.47
N PHE A 196 0.45 16.91 2.46
CA PHE A 196 -0.45 16.43 3.51
C PHE A 196 -0.68 14.91 3.44
N THR A 197 -0.82 14.35 2.25
CA THR A 197 -1.17 12.94 2.09
C THR A 197 0.02 12.01 2.08
N MET A 198 1.24 12.51 1.85
CA MET A 198 2.43 11.66 1.74
C MET A 198 3.60 12.14 2.59
N VAL A 199 4.04 13.39 2.45
CA VAL A 199 5.24 13.88 3.15
C VAL A 199 5.03 13.87 4.66
N VAL A 200 3.95 14.50 5.16
CA VAL A 200 3.66 14.59 6.59
C VAL A 200 3.52 13.21 7.25
N PRO A 201 2.72 12.26 6.73
CA PRO A 201 2.65 10.91 7.28
C PRO A 201 4.00 10.18 7.28
N CYS A 202 4.77 10.27 6.17
CA CYS A 202 6.09 9.65 6.09
C CYS A 202 7.07 10.26 7.11
N SER A 203 7.06 11.59 7.31
CA SER A 203 7.88 12.24 8.33
C SER A 203 7.52 11.80 9.74
N ILE A 204 6.22 11.62 10.04
CA ILE A 204 5.75 11.08 11.33
C ILE A 204 6.30 9.66 11.52
N ILE A 205 6.13 8.79 10.51
CA ILE A 205 6.62 7.41 10.54
C ILE A 205 8.13 7.38 10.80
N ILE A 206 8.92 8.10 10.01
CA ILE A 206 10.39 8.15 10.14
C ILE A 206 10.78 8.62 11.55
N THR A 207 10.16 9.68 12.05
CA THR A 207 10.44 10.22 13.39
C THR A 207 10.14 9.20 14.49
N LEU A 208 9.01 8.51 14.42
CA LEU A 208 8.63 7.48 15.39
C LEU A 208 9.62 6.31 15.37
N TYR A 209 9.99 5.81 14.18
CA TYR A 209 10.94 4.70 14.06
C TYR A 209 12.36 5.07 14.50
N MET A 210 12.79 6.31 14.27
CA MET A 210 14.07 6.79 14.82
C MET A 210 14.05 6.77 16.34
N LYS A 211 12.97 7.21 16.99
CA LYS A 211 12.81 7.12 18.46
C LYS A 211 12.80 5.67 18.95
N ILE A 212 12.06 4.79 18.27
CA ILE A 212 12.02 3.34 18.57
C ILE A 212 13.43 2.75 18.51
N PHE A 213 14.18 3.04 17.44
CA PHE A 213 15.54 2.54 17.26
C PHE A 213 16.50 2.99 18.38
N VAL A 214 16.44 4.28 18.74
CA VAL A 214 17.26 4.84 19.83
C VAL A 214 16.96 4.16 21.16
N VAL A 215 15.68 4.00 21.50
CA VAL A 215 15.26 3.35 22.75
C VAL A 215 15.64 1.86 22.75
N ALA A 216 15.39 1.14 21.66
CA ALA A 216 15.74 -0.27 21.53
C ALA A 216 17.26 -0.50 21.67
N ARG A 217 18.09 0.39 21.08
CA ARG A 217 19.55 0.34 21.23
C ARG A 217 19.98 0.66 22.67
N SER A 218 19.34 1.62 23.31
CA SER A 218 19.59 1.96 24.73
C SER A 218 19.28 0.78 25.64
N GLN A 219 18.13 0.13 25.46
CA GLN A 219 17.74 -1.07 26.20
C GLN A 219 18.72 -2.23 25.97
N ALA A 220 19.14 -2.47 24.72
CA ALA A 220 20.12 -3.51 24.41
C ALA A 220 21.44 -3.30 25.16
N ARG A 221 21.98 -2.08 25.16
CA ARG A 221 23.21 -1.74 25.92
C ARG A 221 23.05 -2.02 27.42
N LYS A 222 21.91 -1.65 28.00
CA LYS A 222 21.62 -1.89 29.43
C LYS A 222 21.50 -3.38 29.78
N VAL A 223 21.06 -4.22 28.84
CA VAL A 223 20.99 -5.67 29.02
C VAL A 223 22.40 -6.28 28.99
N PHE A 224 23.23 -5.91 28.02
CA PHE A 224 24.63 -6.36 27.95
C PHE A 224 25.47 -5.88 29.14
N SER A 225 25.15 -4.72 29.74
CA SER A 225 25.82 -4.27 30.98
C SER A 225 25.29 -4.93 32.25
N LYS A 226 24.12 -5.57 32.24
CA LYS A 226 23.45 -6.17 33.41
C LYS A 226 23.61 -7.68 33.54
N GLU A 227 24.35 -8.33 32.65
CA GLU A 227 24.74 -9.75 32.80
C GLU A 227 25.62 -10.02 34.06
N ALA A 228 25.92 -9.00 34.88
CA ALA A 228 26.52 -9.13 36.21
C ALA A 228 25.53 -9.18 37.40
N SER A 229 24.20 -9.11 37.22
CA SER A 229 23.26 -9.23 38.36
C SER A 229 21.93 -9.93 38.01
N VAL A 230 21.72 -11.07 38.66
CA VAL A 230 20.62 -12.01 38.50
C VAL A 230 19.34 -11.45 39.15
N SER A 231 18.33 -11.04 38.35
CA SER A 231 16.90 -10.91 38.79
C SER A 231 15.93 -10.37 37.71
N GLY A 232 15.91 -10.91 36.47
CA GLY A 232 15.11 -10.28 35.39
C GLY A 232 14.44 -11.16 34.33
N VAL A 233 14.29 -12.47 34.53
CA VAL A 233 13.93 -13.41 33.45
C VAL A 233 12.58 -13.09 32.75
N LYS A 234 11.53 -12.68 33.50
CA LYS A 234 10.21 -12.39 32.93
C LYS A 234 10.16 -11.07 32.12
N THR A 235 10.80 -10.01 32.60
CA THR A 235 10.87 -8.70 31.92
C THR A 235 11.75 -8.76 30.68
N VAL A 236 12.81 -9.57 30.70
CA VAL A 236 13.71 -9.77 29.56
C VAL A 236 13.02 -10.53 28.41
N GLN A 237 12.15 -11.50 28.72
CA GLN A 237 11.44 -12.29 27.70
C GLN A 237 10.34 -11.48 26.98
N ALA A 238 9.56 -10.66 27.71
CA ALA A 238 8.59 -9.74 27.11
C ALA A 238 9.26 -8.70 26.20
N ASN A 239 10.41 -8.16 26.60
CA ASN A 239 11.19 -7.24 25.77
C ASN A 239 11.72 -7.92 24.49
N LYS A 240 12.02 -9.22 24.52
CA LYS A 240 12.52 -9.97 23.35
C LYS A 240 11.41 -10.26 22.33
N SER A 241 10.20 -10.58 22.77
CA SER A 241 9.04 -10.78 21.89
C SER A 241 8.56 -9.47 21.24
N GLU A 242 8.48 -8.39 22.01
CA GLU A 242 8.10 -7.07 21.49
C GLU A 242 9.13 -6.55 20.48
N ARG A 243 10.43 -6.76 20.72
CA ARG A 243 11.48 -6.41 19.77
C ARG A 243 11.40 -7.20 18.46
N LYS A 244 10.95 -8.46 18.51
CA LYS A 244 10.73 -9.28 17.30
C LYS A 244 9.52 -8.79 16.51
N ALA A 245 8.41 -8.46 17.18
CA ALA A 245 7.21 -7.90 16.54
C ALA A 245 7.47 -6.51 15.95
N ALA A 246 8.19 -5.64 16.68
CA ALA A 246 8.62 -4.33 16.19
C ALA A 246 9.50 -4.45 14.94
N LYS A 247 10.44 -5.42 14.90
CA LYS A 247 11.27 -5.68 13.71
C LYS A 247 10.41 -6.01 12.48
N THR A 248 9.40 -6.86 12.63
CA THR A 248 8.52 -7.21 11.50
C THR A 248 7.75 -6.02 10.97
N LEU A 249 7.15 -5.22 11.86
CA LEU A 249 6.38 -4.04 11.47
C LEU A 249 7.27 -2.92 10.92
N SER A 250 8.54 -2.81 11.39
CA SER A 250 9.55 -1.96 10.74
C SER A 250 9.81 -2.37 9.29
N ILE A 251 9.88 -3.67 8.99
CA ILE A 251 10.12 -4.15 7.63
C ILE A 251 8.93 -3.80 6.72
N VAL A 252 7.69 -3.94 7.20
CA VAL A 252 6.48 -3.53 6.47
C VAL A 252 6.51 -2.04 6.14
N VAL A 253 6.87 -1.19 7.10
CA VAL A 253 6.97 0.25 6.89
C VAL A 253 8.08 0.61 5.90
N PHE A 254 9.23 -0.05 6.01
CA PHE A 254 10.35 0.19 5.10
C PHE A 254 10.04 -0.30 3.67
N ASN A 255 9.29 -1.40 3.54
CA ASN A 255 8.78 -1.89 2.26
C ASN A 255 7.92 -0.84 1.55
N TYR A 256 6.99 -0.21 2.27
CA TYR A 256 6.19 0.89 1.73
C TYR A 256 7.09 2.02 1.20
N LEU A 257 8.03 2.50 2.01
CA LEU A 257 8.91 3.60 1.61
C LEU A 257 9.74 3.26 0.35
N ILE A 258 10.33 2.08 0.29
CA ILE A 258 11.12 1.64 -0.88
C ILE A 258 10.24 1.56 -2.13
N CYS A 259 9.05 0.97 -2.03
CA CYS A 259 8.16 0.82 -3.19
C CYS A 259 7.72 2.17 -3.76
N TRP A 260 7.64 3.22 -2.93
CA TRP A 260 7.18 4.55 -3.33
C TRP A 260 8.29 5.50 -3.78
N ILE A 261 9.53 5.34 -3.31
CA ILE A 261 10.65 6.25 -3.64
C ILE A 261 10.85 6.40 -5.16
N PRO A 262 10.90 5.32 -5.97
CA PRO A 262 11.11 5.45 -7.42
C PRO A 262 10.02 6.25 -8.13
N SER A 263 8.75 6.02 -7.77
CA SER A 263 7.62 6.74 -8.36
C SER A 263 7.59 8.21 -7.95
N LEU A 264 7.94 8.51 -6.69
CA LEU A 264 8.12 9.90 -6.24
C LEU A 264 9.27 10.60 -6.98
N PHE A 265 10.38 9.91 -7.18
CA PHE A 265 11.52 10.48 -7.89
C PHE A 265 11.16 10.87 -9.34
N ILE A 266 10.42 10.02 -10.06
CA ILE A 266 9.92 10.35 -11.40
C ILE A 266 8.99 11.56 -11.37
N LEU A 267 8.05 11.59 -10.43
CA LEU A 267 7.08 12.68 -10.28
C LEU A 267 7.76 14.04 -10.08
N PHE A 268 8.83 14.10 -9.29
CA PHE A 268 9.48 15.36 -8.91
C PHE A 268 10.63 15.80 -9.82
N PHE A 269 11.44 14.87 -10.32
CA PHE A 269 12.72 15.20 -10.93
C PHE A 269 12.77 15.00 -12.43
N VAL A 270 11.93 14.12 -12.97
CA VAL A 270 12.12 13.68 -14.34
C VAL A 270 11.20 14.41 -15.31
N HIS A 271 9.93 14.71 -14.99
CA HIS A 271 8.89 15.32 -15.88
C HIS A 271 8.76 14.75 -17.31
N ILE A 272 9.69 13.90 -17.73
CA ILE A 272 9.82 13.25 -19.02
C ILE A 272 9.17 11.89 -18.82
N PHE A 273 7.93 11.81 -19.28
CA PHE A 273 7.30 10.56 -19.68
C PHE A 273 8.16 9.93 -20.76
N ILE A 274 9.18 9.16 -20.36
CA ILE A 274 9.80 8.21 -21.28
C ILE A 274 8.76 7.10 -21.44
N ASP A 275 8.10 7.03 -22.60
CA ASP A 275 7.15 5.97 -23.02
C ASP A 275 7.85 4.61 -23.20
N ASN A 276 8.63 4.19 -22.21
CA ASN A 276 9.38 2.95 -22.24
C ASN A 276 8.88 2.03 -21.14
N LEU A 277 9.10 0.73 -21.35
CA LEU A 277 8.73 -0.35 -20.44
C LEU A 277 9.16 -0.13 -18.98
N LEU A 278 10.27 0.58 -18.76
CA LEU A 278 10.77 0.93 -17.43
C LEU A 278 9.81 1.85 -16.65
N SER A 279 9.18 2.83 -17.32
CA SER A 279 8.22 3.75 -16.69
C SER A 279 6.97 3.01 -16.21
N LEU A 280 6.53 2.02 -16.99
CA LEU A 280 5.43 1.13 -16.64
C LEU A 280 5.74 0.30 -15.39
N PHE A 281 6.94 -0.28 -15.28
CA PHE A 281 7.34 -1.01 -14.06
C PHE A 281 7.46 -0.10 -12.83
N ILE A 282 8.02 1.11 -12.99
CA ILE A 282 8.18 2.04 -11.87
C ILE A 282 6.82 2.58 -11.39
N SER A 283 5.88 2.80 -12.31
CA SER A 283 4.51 3.23 -11.95
C SER A 283 3.73 2.13 -11.22
N PHE A 284 4.08 0.86 -11.45
CA PHE A 284 3.43 -0.28 -10.79
C PHE A 284 4.05 -0.64 -9.43
N LEU A 285 5.30 -0.23 -9.17
CA LEU A 285 6.05 -0.58 -7.95
C LEU A 285 5.32 -0.24 -6.63
N PRO A 286 4.60 0.89 -6.49
CA PRO A 286 3.81 1.18 -5.28
C PRO A 286 2.74 0.13 -4.99
N LEU A 287 2.16 -0.49 -6.02
CA LEU A 287 1.11 -1.49 -5.88
C LEU A 287 1.67 -2.81 -5.33
N VAL A 288 2.93 -3.12 -5.64
CA VAL A 288 3.63 -4.34 -5.17
C VAL A 288 3.81 -4.34 -3.65
N ASN A 289 3.81 -3.18 -2.98
CA ASN A 289 3.82 -3.11 -1.51
C ASN A 289 2.72 -3.97 -0.89
N SER A 290 1.51 -3.92 -1.46
CA SER A 290 0.33 -4.65 -1.00
C SER A 290 0.48 -6.18 -1.11
N LEU A 291 1.31 -6.65 -2.05
CA LEU A 291 1.66 -8.07 -2.20
C LEU A 291 2.70 -8.49 -1.16
N ILE A 292 3.71 -7.65 -0.92
CA ILE A 292 4.85 -7.98 -0.08
C ILE A 292 4.46 -8.06 1.41
N ASN A 293 3.45 -7.29 1.83
CA ASN A 293 3.00 -7.25 3.24
C ASN A 293 2.66 -8.65 3.81
N PRO A 294 1.73 -9.44 3.22
CA PRO A 294 1.51 -10.82 3.63
C PRO A 294 2.73 -11.74 3.59
N ILE A 295 3.65 -11.53 2.63
CA ILE A 295 4.89 -12.31 2.52
C ILE A 295 5.77 -12.05 3.74
N ILE A 296 5.93 -10.78 4.13
CA ILE A 296 6.63 -10.40 5.36
C ILE A 296 5.97 -11.09 6.57
N TYR A 297 4.65 -11.09 6.67
CA TYR A 297 3.95 -11.79 7.75
C TYR A 297 4.22 -13.30 7.76
N ALA A 298 4.25 -13.96 6.59
CA ALA A 298 4.53 -15.40 6.49
C ALA A 298 5.93 -15.75 7.00
N PHE A 299 6.92 -14.92 6.71
CA PHE A 299 8.28 -15.16 7.20
C PHE A 299 8.40 -14.92 8.71
N PHE A 300 7.85 -13.80 9.19
CA PHE A 300 8.17 -13.32 10.54
C PHE A 300 7.13 -13.65 11.62
N TYR A 301 5.87 -13.93 11.27
CA TYR A 301 4.81 -14.31 12.22
C TYR A 301 4.55 -15.82 12.24
N PRO A 302 4.91 -16.54 13.32
CA PRO A 302 4.62 -17.97 13.45
C PRO A 302 3.13 -18.27 13.44
N TRP A 303 2.31 -17.41 14.06
CA TRP A 303 0.86 -17.58 14.11
C TRP A 303 0.24 -17.55 12.70
N PHE A 304 0.78 -16.72 11.80
CA PHE A 304 0.25 -16.61 10.45
C PHE A 304 0.52 -17.88 9.65
N LYS A 305 1.71 -18.47 9.77
CA LYS A 305 2.02 -19.78 9.16
C LYS A 305 1.10 -20.90 9.63
N VAL A 306 0.83 -20.97 10.93
CA VAL A 306 -0.04 -22.00 11.52
C VAL A 306 -1.48 -21.82 11.02
N THR A 307 -2.02 -20.61 11.11
CA THR A 307 -3.40 -20.31 10.68
C THR A 307 -3.58 -20.47 9.18
N ALA A 308 -2.65 -19.96 8.35
CA ALA A 308 -2.67 -20.15 6.91
C ALA A 308 -2.64 -21.65 6.54
N LYS A 309 -1.81 -22.46 7.21
CA LYS A 309 -1.82 -23.92 7.01
C LYS A 309 -3.18 -24.54 7.35
N HIS A 310 -3.82 -24.13 8.45
CA HIS A 310 -5.14 -24.64 8.80
C HIS A 310 -6.22 -24.25 7.77
N ILE A 311 -6.19 -23.00 7.29
CA ILE A 311 -7.10 -22.50 6.26
C ILE A 311 -6.91 -23.26 4.95
N LEU A 312 -5.66 -23.37 4.47
CA LEU A 312 -5.33 -24.04 3.20
C LEU A 312 -5.58 -25.55 3.23
N THR A 313 -5.47 -26.18 4.39
CA THR A 313 -5.82 -27.61 4.57
C THR A 313 -7.27 -27.83 4.93
N LEU A 314 -8.09 -26.77 4.99
CA LEU A 314 -9.50 -26.79 5.42
C LEU A 314 -9.72 -27.44 6.80
N LYS A 315 -8.68 -27.45 7.65
CA LYS A 315 -8.72 -27.97 9.03
C LYS A 315 -9.10 -26.87 10.02
N LEU A 316 -10.13 -26.08 9.70
CA LEU A 316 -10.70 -25.09 10.60
C LEU A 316 -11.51 -25.83 11.67
N ARG A 317 -10.84 -26.26 12.74
CA ARG A 317 -11.51 -26.86 13.89
C ARG A 317 -12.40 -25.78 14.52
N ARG A 318 -13.73 -25.99 14.51
CA ARG A 318 -14.69 -25.15 15.26
C ARG A 318 -14.21 -25.08 16.72
N SER A 319 -13.72 -23.91 17.12
CA SER A 319 -13.47 -23.56 18.52
C SER A 319 -14.63 -22.73 19.04
#